data_AF-A0A847ZVS1-F1
#
_entry.id   AF-A0A847ZVS1-F1
#
_cell.length_a   1.000
_cell.length_b   1.000
_cell.length_c   1.000
_cell.angle_alpha   90.00
_cell.angle_beta   90.00
_cell.angle_gamma   90.00
#
_symmetry.space_group_name_H-M   'P 1'
#
loop_
_entity.id
_entity.type
_entity.pdbx_description
1 polymer ?
#
loop_
_entity_poly.entity_id
_entity_poly.type
_entity_poly.pdbx_seq_one_letter_code
_entity_poly.pdbx_strand_id
1 'polypeptide(L)'
;NGDGALMPQTFIQMPTTPKRKAFIEAYQKAYGVDRIASPVSAAQGYDSVYLLAAAIKQAGSTDGRKIREALENLNEKVEGVVTIYDKPFSATDHEAITQNIPVFGQVKNGRVVPAHPEDVAGDKAVRIKPKS
;
A
#
# COMPACT_ATOMS: atom_id res chain seq x y z
N ASN A 1 -8.17 23.36 13.99
CA ASN A 1 -6.87 22.96 13.42
C ASN A 1 -6.45 21.63 14.00
N GLY A 2 -6.09 20.66 13.15
CA GLY A 2 -5.62 19.34 13.55
C GLY A 2 -4.09 19.21 13.56
N ASP A 3 -3.35 20.32 13.45
CA ASP A 3 -1.88 20.30 13.48
C ASP A 3 -1.38 19.64 14.77
N GLY A 4 -0.32 18.84 14.63
CA GLY A 4 0.26 18.05 15.71
C GLY A 4 -0.39 16.69 15.92
N ALA A 5 -1.60 16.44 15.40
CA ALA A 5 -2.29 15.17 15.54
C ALA A 5 -1.48 14.02 14.92
N LEU A 6 -1.41 12.89 15.64
CA LEU A 6 -0.75 11.66 15.22
C LEU A 6 -1.78 10.62 14.77
N MET A 7 -1.45 9.87 13.72
CA MET A 7 -2.32 8.82 13.20
C MET A 7 -1.49 7.73 12.50
N PRO A 8 -1.92 6.45 12.56
CA PRO A 8 -1.29 5.39 11.78
C PRO A 8 -1.59 5.58 10.30
N GLN A 9 -0.59 5.35 9.44
CA GLN A 9 -0.67 5.50 8.00
C GLN A 9 0.04 4.34 7.32
N THR A 10 -0.64 3.64 6.42
CA THR A 10 -0.01 2.65 5.53
C THR A 10 0.75 3.32 4.38
N PHE A 11 0.40 4.58 4.07
CA PHE A 11 1.05 5.38 3.04
C PHE A 11 1.02 6.87 3.42
N ILE A 12 2.18 7.52 3.31
CA ILE A 12 2.33 8.97 3.40
C ILE A 12 2.81 9.44 2.03
N GLN A 13 2.23 10.53 1.49
CA GLN A 13 2.55 11.07 0.16
C GLN A 13 3.97 11.65 0.11
N MET A 14 4.97 10.76 0.11
CA MET A 14 6.40 11.05 0.09
C MET A 14 7.08 10.12 -0.92
N PRO A 15 8.01 10.62 -1.74
CA PRO A 15 8.70 9.83 -2.77
C PRO A 15 9.82 8.97 -2.17
N THR A 16 9.51 8.14 -1.16
CA THR A 16 10.52 7.38 -0.40
C THR A 16 11.10 6.19 -1.16
N THR A 17 10.47 5.79 -2.27
CA THR A 17 11.01 4.83 -3.25
C THR A 17 10.70 5.30 -4.67
N PRO A 18 11.42 4.81 -5.70
CA PRO A 18 11.11 5.12 -7.10
C PRO A 18 9.67 4.77 -7.49
N LYS A 19 9.13 3.64 -7.00
CA LYS A 19 7.74 3.23 -7.28
C LYS A 19 6.71 4.17 -6.65
N ARG A 20 6.94 4.60 -5.39
CA ARG A 20 6.09 5.60 -4.74
C ARG A 20 6.15 6.95 -5.45
N LYS A 21 7.34 7.38 -5.84
CA LYS A 21 7.53 8.62 -6.63
C LYS A 21 6.71 8.57 -7.92
N ALA A 22 6.86 7.50 -8.70
CA ALA A 22 6.12 7.32 -9.95
C ALA A 22 4.60 7.31 -9.74
N PHE A 23 4.11 6.62 -8.70
CA PHE A 23 2.69 6.62 -8.34
C PHE A 23 2.17 8.02 -7.97
N ILE A 24 2.90 8.76 -7.13
CA ILE A 24 2.53 10.11 -6.72
C ILE A 24 2.47 11.04 -7.93
N GLU A 25 3.52 11.05 -8.76
CA GLU A 25 3.60 11.90 -9.95
C GLU A 25 2.48 11.57 -10.95
N ALA A 26 2.22 10.27 -11.18
CA ALA A 26 1.13 9.83 -12.05
C ALA A 26 -0.25 10.25 -11.52
N TYR A 27 -0.50 10.11 -10.21
CA TYR A 27 -1.75 10.53 -9.59
C TYR A 27 -1.94 12.06 -9.69
N GLN A 28 -0.91 12.83 -9.33
CA GLN A 28 -0.95 14.30 -9.41
C GLN A 28 -1.23 14.77 -10.83
N LYS A 29 -0.58 14.16 -11.83
CA LYS A 29 -0.81 14.46 -13.25
C LYS A 29 -2.22 14.09 -13.71
N ALA A 30 -2.71 12.90 -13.34
CA ALA A 30 -4.02 12.40 -13.78
C ALA A 30 -5.18 13.26 -13.24
N TYR A 31 -5.06 13.77 -12.01
CA TYR A 31 -6.14 14.49 -11.34
C TYR A 31 -5.91 16.00 -11.22
N GLY A 32 -4.76 16.52 -11.68
CA GLY A 32 -4.45 17.95 -11.60
C GLY A 32 -4.35 18.48 -10.17
N VAL A 33 -3.87 17.65 -9.24
CA VAL A 33 -3.76 18.00 -7.82
C VAL A 33 -2.32 17.91 -7.34
N ASP A 34 -1.93 18.77 -6.40
CA ASP A 34 -0.66 18.61 -5.68
C ASP A 34 -0.79 17.65 -4.48
N ARG A 35 -1.89 17.76 -3.73
CA ARG A 35 -2.16 16.91 -2.56
C ARG A 35 -3.17 15.82 -2.90
N ILE A 36 -2.84 14.57 -2.63
CA ILE A 36 -3.82 13.48 -2.66
C ILE A 36 -4.71 13.64 -1.42
N ALA A 37 -6.03 13.73 -1.61
CA ALA A 37 -6.96 13.99 -0.51
C ALA A 37 -6.92 12.88 0.56
N SER A 38 -6.86 11.62 0.11
CA SER A 38 -6.60 10.44 0.96
C SER A 38 -5.48 9.59 0.34
N PRO A 39 -4.21 9.83 0.72
CA PRO A 39 -3.08 9.07 0.19
C PRO A 39 -3.18 7.57 0.48
N VAL A 40 -3.68 7.19 1.66
CA VAL A 40 -3.89 5.79 2.05
C VAL A 40 -4.90 5.11 1.13
N SER A 41 -6.07 5.71 0.93
CA SER A 41 -7.11 5.10 0.08
C SER A 41 -6.65 4.97 -1.37
N ALA A 42 -5.94 5.97 -1.90
CA ALA A 42 -5.41 5.92 -3.26
C ALA A 42 -4.36 4.82 -3.42
N ALA A 43 -3.42 4.71 -2.48
CA ALA A 43 -2.34 3.73 -2.51
C ALA A 43 -2.86 2.29 -2.33
N GLN A 44 -3.76 2.06 -1.37
CA GLN A 44 -4.35 0.73 -1.14
C GLN A 44 -5.23 0.31 -2.31
N GLY A 45 -6.06 1.20 -2.85
CA GLY A 45 -6.86 0.90 -4.04
C GLY A 45 -5.99 0.53 -5.25
N TYR A 46 -4.88 1.25 -5.46
CA TYR A 46 -3.91 0.95 -6.50
C TYR A 46 -3.33 -0.46 -6.33
N ASP A 47 -2.81 -0.78 -5.14
CA ASP A 47 -2.21 -2.10 -4.86
C ASP A 47 -3.23 -3.25 -4.97
N SER A 48 -4.46 -3.05 -4.49
CA SER A 48 -5.54 -4.05 -4.57
C SER A 48 -5.90 -4.43 -6.01
N VAL A 49 -5.86 -3.49 -6.95
CA VAL A 49 -6.12 -3.79 -8.37
C VAL A 49 -5.04 -4.71 -8.95
N TYR A 50 -3.76 -4.49 -8.60
CA TYR A 50 -2.68 -5.37 -9.06
C TYR A 50 -2.77 -6.77 -8.43
N LEU A 51 -3.13 -6.87 -7.15
CA LEU A 51 -3.40 -8.17 -6.50
C LEU A 51 -4.54 -8.92 -7.19
N LEU A 52 -5.64 -8.23 -7.46
CA LEU A 52 -6.79 -8.82 -8.15
C LEU A 52 -6.42 -9.26 -9.58
N ALA A 53 -5.67 -8.45 -10.31
CA ALA A 53 -5.21 -8.79 -11.65
C ALA A 53 -4.31 -10.03 -11.66
N ALA A 54 -3.36 -10.12 -10.72
CA ALA A 54 -2.49 -11.28 -10.56
C ALA A 54 -3.29 -12.55 -10.24
N ALA A 55 -4.28 -12.45 -9.35
CA ALA A 55 -5.14 -13.58 -9.01
C ALA A 55 -6.04 -14.02 -10.16
N ILE A 56 -6.64 -13.10 -10.92
CA ILE A 56 -7.43 -13.42 -12.12
C ILE A 56 -6.56 -14.14 -13.16
N LYS A 57 -5.34 -13.64 -13.38
CA LYS A 57 -4.36 -14.25 -14.29
C LYS A 57 -4.02 -15.67 -13.85
N GLN A 58 -3.75 -15.88 -12.56
CA GLN A 58 -3.46 -17.21 -12.01
C GLN A 58 -4.67 -18.15 -12.08
N ALA A 59 -5.88 -17.66 -11.80
CA ALA A 59 -7.11 -18.44 -11.86
C ALA A 59 -7.50 -18.84 -13.30
N GLY A 60 -7.00 -18.12 -14.31
CA GLY A 60 -7.43 -18.28 -15.71
C GLY A 60 -8.94 -18.08 -15.90
N SER A 61 -9.57 -17.30 -15.02
CA SER A 61 -11.02 -17.18 -14.93
C SER A 61 -11.42 -15.91 -14.17
N THR A 62 -12.63 -15.43 -14.44
CA THR A 62 -13.29 -14.36 -13.67
C THR A 62 -14.31 -14.89 -12.66
N ASP A 63 -14.38 -16.20 -12.45
CA ASP A 63 -15.21 -16.81 -11.40
C ASP A 63 -14.69 -16.42 -10.01
N GLY A 64 -15.57 -15.89 -9.16
CA GLY A 64 -15.18 -15.35 -7.86
C GLY A 64 -14.58 -16.38 -6.89
N ARG A 65 -15.02 -17.65 -6.94
CA ARG A 65 -14.45 -18.70 -6.07
C ARG A 65 -13.03 -19.03 -6.51
N LYS A 66 -12.79 -19.15 -7.82
CA LYS A 66 -11.45 -19.38 -8.36
C LYS A 66 -10.49 -18.22 -8.09
N ILE A 67 -10.98 -16.96 -8.17
CA ILE A 67 -10.17 -15.79 -7.82
C ILE A 67 -9.79 -15.81 -6.34
N ARG A 68 -10.74 -16.13 -5.44
CA ARG A 68 -10.45 -16.24 -4.01
C ARG A 68 -9.39 -17.30 -3.74
N GLU A 69 -9.56 -18.52 -4.29
CA GLU A 69 -8.59 -19.60 -4.16
C GLU A 69 -7.20 -19.19 -4.69
N ALA A 70 -7.16 -18.42 -5.78
CA ALA A 70 -5.92 -17.88 -6.33
C ALA A 70 -5.30 -16.78 -5.43
N LEU A 71 -6.09 -15.92 -4.80
CA LEU A 71 -5.59 -14.92 -3.83
C LEU A 71 -4.99 -15.60 -2.59
N GLU A 72 -5.65 -16.62 -2.06
CA GLU A 72 -5.19 -17.42 -0.91
C GLU A 72 -3.92 -18.23 -1.22
N ASN A 73 -3.59 -18.44 -2.50
CA ASN A 73 -2.45 -19.22 -2.97
C ASN A 73 -1.63 -18.50 -4.04
N LEU A 74 -1.53 -17.17 -3.97
CA LEU A 74 -0.95 -16.37 -5.04
C LEU A 74 0.56 -16.66 -5.21
N ASN A 75 0.96 -17.05 -6.42
CA ASN A 75 2.36 -17.35 -6.75
C ASN A 75 3.15 -16.10 -7.16
N GLU A 76 2.47 -15.15 -7.82
CA GLU A 76 3.09 -13.92 -8.28
C GLU A 76 3.33 -12.98 -7.10
N LYS A 77 4.59 -12.59 -6.89
CA LYS A 77 4.95 -11.52 -5.97
C LYS A 77 4.51 -10.19 -6.58
N VAL A 78 3.65 -9.45 -5.88
CA VAL A 78 3.16 -8.15 -6.34
C VAL A 78 3.88 -7.05 -5.58
N GLU A 79 4.68 -6.25 -6.27
CA GLU A 79 5.30 -5.06 -5.68
C GLU A 79 4.30 -3.91 -5.67
N GLY A 80 3.81 -3.52 -4.49
CA GLY A 80 2.90 -2.39 -4.33
C GLY A 80 3.61 -1.08 -3.97
N VAL A 81 2.82 -0.02 -3.79
CA VAL A 81 3.27 1.27 -3.25
C VAL A 81 3.15 1.33 -1.73
N VAL A 82 2.26 0.54 -1.13
CA VAL A 82 2.13 0.38 0.32
C VAL A 82 3.20 -0.59 0.83
N THR A 83 3.23 -1.79 0.27
CA THR A 83 4.11 -2.90 0.68
C THR A 83 4.45 -3.79 -0.52
N ILE A 84 5.22 -4.84 -0.28
CA ILE A 84 5.44 -5.93 -1.22
C ILE A 84 4.60 -7.11 -0.76
N TYR A 85 3.75 -7.61 -1.64
CA TYR A 85 2.85 -8.72 -1.37
C TYR A 85 3.47 -10.02 -1.89
N ASP A 86 3.99 -10.84 -0.97
CA ASP A 86 4.52 -12.18 -1.25
C ASP A 86 3.74 -13.17 -0.40
N LYS A 87 2.80 -13.90 -1.03
CA LYS A 87 1.78 -14.72 -0.36
C LYS A 87 1.03 -13.95 0.75
N PRO A 88 0.35 -12.85 0.42
CA PRO A 88 -0.23 -11.95 1.42
C PRO A 88 -1.45 -12.53 2.16
N PHE A 89 -2.13 -13.51 1.57
CA PHE A 89 -3.34 -14.14 2.10
C PHE A 89 -3.15 -15.65 2.22
N SER A 90 -3.93 -16.27 3.11
CA SER A 90 -4.10 -17.72 3.24
C SER A 90 -5.55 -18.04 3.57
N ALA A 91 -5.96 -19.30 3.49
CA ALA A 91 -7.33 -19.73 3.82
C ALA A 91 -7.81 -19.37 5.24
N THR A 92 -6.88 -19.07 6.16
CA THR A 92 -7.17 -18.69 7.54
C THR A 92 -6.76 -17.25 7.88
N ASP A 93 -6.15 -16.52 6.94
CA ASP A 93 -5.70 -15.15 7.15
C ASP A 93 -5.87 -14.33 5.87
N HIS A 94 -6.89 -13.49 5.87
CA HIS A 94 -7.23 -12.59 4.76
C HIS A 94 -6.73 -11.15 4.98
N GLU A 95 -5.79 -10.92 5.90
CA GLU A 95 -5.20 -9.61 6.16
C GLU A 95 -3.80 -9.49 5.55
N ALA A 96 -3.61 -8.61 4.57
CA ALA A 96 -2.30 -8.37 3.95
C ALA A 96 -1.44 -7.35 4.72
N ILE A 97 -2.06 -6.52 5.56
CA ILE A 97 -1.44 -5.43 6.30
C ILE A 97 -1.29 -5.82 7.77
N THR A 98 -0.08 -6.20 8.15
CA THR A 98 0.29 -6.50 9.54
C THR A 98 0.75 -5.27 10.30
N GLN A 99 0.80 -5.37 11.63
CA GLN A 99 1.13 -4.27 12.55
C GLN A 99 2.47 -3.56 12.27
N ASN A 100 3.42 -4.25 11.64
CA ASN A 100 4.69 -3.64 11.28
C ASN A 100 4.58 -2.68 10.10
N ILE A 101 3.56 -2.75 9.24
CA ILE A 101 3.50 -1.98 7.99
C ILE A 101 3.14 -0.50 8.22
N PRO A 102 2.10 -0.15 8.99
CA PRO A 102 1.77 1.25 9.24
C PRO A 102 2.88 1.98 9.99
N VAL A 103 3.06 3.26 9.66
CA VAL A 103 3.91 4.21 10.40
C VAL A 103 3.07 5.33 10.97
N PHE A 104 3.57 6.04 11.99
CA PHE A 104 2.87 7.24 12.46
C PHE A 104 3.12 8.43 11.55
N GLY A 105 2.04 9.03 11.06
CA GLY A 105 2.03 10.34 10.44
C GLY A 105 1.62 11.43 11.42
N GLN A 106 2.16 12.63 11.25
CA GLN A 106 1.77 13.84 11.97
C GLN A 106 1.20 14.87 10.99
N VAL A 107 0.09 15.52 11.37
CA VAL A 107 -0.43 16.67 10.62
C VAL A 107 0.48 17.87 10.88
N LYS A 108 1.07 18.43 9.81
CA LYS A 108 1.80 19.70 9.82
C LYS A 108 1.40 20.52 8.61
N ASN A 109 0.94 21.76 8.85
CA ASN A 109 0.55 22.71 7.80
C ASN A 109 -0.47 22.10 6.82
N GLY A 110 -1.46 21.37 7.36
CA GLY A 110 -2.50 20.72 6.55
C GLY A 110 -2.04 19.52 5.71
N ARG A 111 -0.83 18.99 5.93
CA ARG A 111 -0.32 17.77 5.28
C ARG A 111 0.07 16.73 6.34
N VAL A 112 -0.10 15.46 6.00
CA VAL A 112 0.46 14.37 6.81
C VAL A 112 1.90 14.15 6.40
N VAL A 113 2.82 14.24 7.35
CA VAL A 113 4.26 13.93 7.18
C VAL A 113 4.64 12.79 8.13
N PRO A 114 5.76 12.08 7.92
CA PRO A 114 6.23 11.09 8.89
C PRO A 114 6.46 11.74 10.25
N ALA A 115 5.93 11.14 11.32
CA ALA A 115 6.21 11.56 12.70
C ALA A 115 7.66 11.24 13.09
N HIS A 116 8.17 10.13 12.55
CA HIS A 116 9.53 9.60 12.73
C HIS A 116 10.18 9.43 11.35
N PRO A 117 11.07 10.34 10.89
CA PRO A 117 11.68 10.24 9.56
C PRO A 117 12.43 8.93 9.30
N GLU A 118 13.03 8.35 10.35
CA GLU A 118 13.70 7.05 10.33
C GLU A 118 12.78 5.90 9.95
N ASP A 119 11.46 6.03 10.18
CA ASP A 119 10.49 5.02 9.80
C ASP A 119 10.24 4.95 8.29
N VAL A 120 10.74 5.91 7.52
CA VAL A 120 10.55 5.92 6.07
C VAL A 120 11.86 6.05 5.30
N ALA A 121 13.00 5.85 5.97
CA ALA A 121 14.34 5.95 5.39
C ALA A 121 14.90 4.58 4.98
N GLY A 122 15.68 4.55 3.89
CA GLY A 122 16.38 3.35 3.43
C GLY A 122 15.47 2.14 3.32
N ASP A 123 15.91 1.00 3.85
CA ASP A 123 15.17 -0.27 3.81
C ASP A 123 13.85 -0.23 4.59
N LYS A 124 13.67 0.73 5.52
CA LYS A 124 12.41 0.90 6.27
C LYS A 124 11.33 1.62 5.45
N ALA A 125 11.68 2.20 4.31
CA ALA A 125 10.71 2.86 3.42
C ALA A 125 9.60 1.89 2.93
N VAL A 126 9.89 0.59 2.91
CA VAL A 126 8.95 -0.48 2.58
C VAL A 126 9.07 -1.58 3.64
N ARG A 127 7.97 -1.89 4.30
CA ARG A 127 7.89 -3.00 5.26
C ARG A 127 7.01 -4.09 4.67
N ILE A 128 7.37 -5.35 4.91
CA ILE A 128 6.74 -6.51 4.31
C ILE A 128 6.06 -7.32 5.42
N LYS A 129 4.89 -7.90 5.13
CA LYS A 129 4.25 -8.87 6.02
C LYS A 129 5.22 -10.05 6.25
N PRO A 130 5.55 -10.40 7.51
CA PRO A 130 6.34 -11.59 7.77
C PRO A 130 5.65 -12.84 7.23
N LYS A 131 6.43 -13.76 6.66
CA LYS A 131 5.88 -15.05 6.22
C LYS A 131 5.41 -15.84 7.45
N SER A 132 4.18 -16.34 7.38
CA SER A 132 3.60 -17.25 8.36
C SER A 132 4.29 -18.61 8.34
#